data_AF-A0A2S7JE66-F1
#
_entry.id   AF-A0A2S7JE66-F1
#
_cell.length_a   1.000
_cell.length_b   1.000
_cell.length_c   1.000
_cell.angle_alpha   90.00
_cell.angle_beta   90.00
_cell.angle_gamma   90.00
#
_symmetry.space_group_name_H-M   'P 1'
#
loop_
_entity.id
_entity.type
_entity.pdbx_description
1 polymer ?
#
loop_
_entity_poly.entity_id
_entity_poly.type
_entity_poly.pdbx_seq_one_letter_code
_entity_poly.pdbx_strand_id
1 'polypeptide(L)'
;MASLHGVLAVLCCLALLVGVANGAADFDRLLSSLTQRWGNAPTAKFNAWRSVVQAGMAASDSERIKRVNGFFNQQLQFADDTVVWSQPDYWATPMESIGRGSGDCEDFSIAKYFTLLQTGVAPEKLRLIYVRAKTGSAEGAPTQAHMVLAYYAQPDAEPLIMDNLIPDIRPASRRPDLVPVFSFNSAGVFAGIAGGESAAAGGTGRLSRWEDLLRRAKAEGFE
;
A
#
# COMPACT_ATOMS: atom_id res chain seq x y z
N MET A 1 57.36 45.41 12.41
CA MET A 1 56.08 45.45 13.12
C MET A 1 54.96 45.26 12.10
N ALA A 2 54.05 44.33 12.38
CA ALA A 2 52.69 44.16 11.87
C ALA A 2 52.43 44.06 10.33
N SER A 3 52.03 42.85 9.97
CA SER A 3 51.23 42.39 8.83
C SER A 3 49.93 43.17 8.56
N LEU A 4 49.43 43.12 7.32
CA LEU A 4 48.02 42.79 7.10
C LEU A 4 47.79 42.14 5.73
N HIS A 5 47.25 40.93 5.78
CA HIS A 5 46.95 40.05 4.66
C HIS A 5 45.61 40.43 4.04
N GLY A 6 45.56 40.63 2.72
CA GLY A 6 44.33 40.74 1.95
C GLY A 6 44.14 39.53 1.05
N VAL A 7 43.76 38.38 1.62
CA VAL A 7 43.35 37.21 0.84
C VAL A 7 41.90 37.43 0.42
N LEU A 8 41.71 37.71 -0.88
CA LEU A 8 40.40 37.78 -1.51
C LEU A 8 39.85 36.34 -1.62
N ALA A 9 39.06 35.94 -0.63
CA ALA A 9 38.34 34.66 -0.63
C ALA A 9 37.20 34.73 -1.67
N VAL A 10 37.45 34.18 -2.86
CA VAL A 10 36.41 33.89 -3.84
C VAL A 10 35.60 32.71 -3.29
N LEU A 11 34.47 33.00 -2.64
CA LEU A 11 33.47 32.02 -2.24
C LEU A 11 32.83 31.43 -3.50
N CYS A 12 33.33 30.26 -3.89
CA CYS A 12 32.73 29.41 -4.89
C CYS A 12 31.44 28.82 -4.28
N CYS A 13 30.29 29.49 -4.49
CA CYS A 13 28.98 28.92 -4.18
C CYS A 13 28.68 27.79 -5.17
N LEU A 14 29.23 26.61 -4.91
CA LEU A 14 28.77 25.37 -5.52
C LEU A 14 27.40 25.07 -4.91
N ALA A 15 26.34 25.51 -5.60
CA ALA A 15 25.00 25.03 -5.31
C ALA A 15 24.95 23.53 -5.63
N LEU A 16 25.22 22.70 -4.63
CA LEU A 16 24.89 21.28 -4.65
C LEU A 16 23.37 21.17 -4.68
N LEU A 17 22.81 21.14 -5.90
CA LEU A 17 21.52 20.53 -6.15
C LEU A 17 21.65 19.05 -5.82
N VAL A 18 21.56 18.71 -4.53
CA VAL A 18 21.27 17.35 -4.11
C VAL A 18 19.86 17.09 -4.59
N GLY A 19 19.75 16.51 -5.79
CA GLY A 19 18.50 15.96 -6.27
C GLY A 19 18.00 15.00 -5.20
N VAL A 20 16.83 15.29 -4.65
CA VAL A 20 16.10 14.35 -3.82
C VAL A 20 15.81 13.17 -4.75
N ALA A 21 16.56 12.09 -4.62
CA ALA A 21 16.25 10.85 -5.32
C ALA A 21 14.92 10.39 -4.75
N ASN A 22 13.82 10.73 -5.42
CA ASN A 22 12.55 10.07 -5.19
C ASN A 22 12.81 8.60 -5.50
N GLY A 23 12.75 7.76 -4.46
CA GLY A 23 12.92 6.30 -4.53
C GLY A 23 11.90 5.70 -5.48
N ALA A 24 12.23 5.66 -6.76
CA ALA A 24 11.44 4.97 -7.75
C ALA A 24 11.68 3.46 -7.59
N ALA A 25 10.62 2.66 -7.65
CA ALA A 25 10.73 1.20 -7.66
C ALA A 25 11.86 0.72 -8.58
N ASP A 26 12.73 -0.14 -8.04
CA ASP A 26 13.69 -0.91 -8.84
C ASP A 26 12.92 -2.02 -9.59
N PHE A 27 12.29 -1.63 -10.70
CA PHE A 27 11.46 -2.52 -11.51
C PHE A 27 12.23 -3.74 -12.03
N ASP A 28 13.52 -3.60 -12.28
CA ASP A 28 14.32 -4.71 -12.80
C ASP A 28 14.58 -5.75 -11.70
N ARG A 29 14.87 -5.31 -10.47
CA ARG A 29 14.96 -6.19 -9.31
C ARG A 29 13.63 -6.84 -8.95
N LEU A 30 12.53 -6.10 -9.00
CA LEU A 30 11.19 -6.65 -8.76
C LEU A 30 10.83 -7.72 -9.79
N LEU A 31 11.08 -7.45 -11.09
CA LEU A 31 10.86 -8.42 -12.15
C LEU A 31 11.75 -9.66 -11.99
N SER A 32 13.02 -9.48 -11.62
CA SER A 32 13.92 -10.58 -11.32
C SER A 32 13.40 -11.44 -10.17
N SER A 33 12.97 -10.83 -9.07
CA SER A 33 12.43 -11.55 -7.89
C SER A 33 11.16 -12.33 -8.25
N LEU A 34 10.27 -11.72 -9.04
CA LEU A 34 9.05 -12.34 -9.53
C LEU A 34 9.34 -13.54 -10.45
N THR A 35 10.21 -13.36 -11.44
CA THR A 35 10.51 -14.40 -12.43
C THR A 35 11.34 -15.55 -11.86
N GLN A 36 12.17 -15.28 -10.86
CA GLN A 36 12.87 -16.32 -10.11
C GLN A 36 11.90 -17.28 -9.40
N ARG A 37 10.76 -16.78 -8.92
CA ARG A 37 9.80 -17.58 -8.15
C ARG A 37 8.69 -18.22 -8.99
N TRP A 38 8.20 -17.54 -10.03
CA TRP A 38 7.08 -18.03 -10.86
C TRP A 38 7.43 -18.23 -12.35
N GLY A 39 8.70 -18.11 -12.73
CA GLY A 39 9.11 -18.14 -14.13
C GLY A 39 8.56 -16.93 -14.91
N ASN A 40 8.41 -17.08 -16.23
CA ASN A 40 8.01 -15.97 -17.09
C ASN A 40 6.50 -15.72 -17.15
N ALA A 41 5.68 -16.61 -16.58
CA ALA A 41 4.22 -16.54 -16.65
C ALA A 41 3.61 -15.18 -16.18
N PRO A 42 4.05 -14.57 -15.06
CA PRO A 42 3.47 -13.32 -14.59
C PRO A 42 4.04 -12.05 -15.26
N THR A 43 4.98 -12.17 -16.20
CA THR A 43 5.68 -11.01 -16.81
C THR A 43 4.71 -10.03 -17.48
N ALA A 44 3.68 -10.51 -18.16
CA ALA A 44 2.69 -9.65 -18.80
C ALA A 44 1.91 -8.83 -17.76
N LYS A 45 1.52 -9.44 -16.64
CA LYS A 45 0.82 -8.77 -15.54
C LYS A 45 1.74 -7.78 -14.82
N PHE A 46 3.00 -8.14 -14.62
CA PHE A 46 4.01 -7.24 -14.10
C PHE A 46 4.19 -5.99 -14.97
N ASN A 47 4.28 -6.15 -16.29
CA ASN A 47 4.41 -5.01 -17.21
C ASN A 47 3.16 -4.12 -17.21
N ALA A 48 1.97 -4.71 -17.09
CA ALA A 48 0.73 -3.96 -16.91
C ALA A 48 0.73 -3.17 -15.58
N TRP A 49 1.19 -3.79 -14.49
CA TRP A 49 1.36 -3.13 -13.19
C TRP A 49 2.38 -1.98 -13.27
N ARG A 50 3.55 -2.22 -13.87
CA ARG A 50 4.58 -1.19 -14.11
C ARG A 50 4.02 0.02 -14.85
N SER A 51 3.19 -0.23 -15.86
CA SER A 51 2.52 0.83 -16.63
C SER A 51 1.55 1.65 -15.76
N VAL A 52 0.83 1.00 -14.84
CA VAL A 52 -0.04 1.69 -13.86
C VAL A 52 0.78 2.58 -12.93
N VAL A 53 1.90 2.09 -12.41
CA VAL A 53 2.80 2.87 -11.54
C VAL A 53 3.32 4.10 -12.29
N GLN A 54 3.89 3.90 -13.49
CA GLN A 54 4.45 4.97 -14.31
C GLN A 54 3.39 6.03 -14.68
N ALA A 55 2.20 5.62 -15.09
CA ALA A 55 1.10 6.54 -15.38
C ALA A 55 0.61 7.30 -14.14
N GLY A 56 0.76 6.71 -12.94
CA GLY A 56 0.36 7.33 -11.68
C GLY A 56 1.30 8.42 -11.19
N MET A 57 2.59 8.39 -11.56
CA MET A 57 3.59 9.34 -11.06
C MET A 57 3.22 10.80 -11.34
N ALA A 58 2.67 11.09 -12.53
CA ALA A 58 2.25 12.44 -12.94
C ALA A 58 0.75 12.74 -12.66
N ALA A 59 0.00 11.78 -12.10
CA ALA A 59 -1.44 11.89 -11.91
C ALA A 59 -1.79 12.50 -10.55
N SER A 60 -3.02 13.01 -10.42
CA SER A 60 -3.58 13.41 -9.13
C SER A 60 -3.84 12.20 -8.21
N ASP A 61 -3.87 12.41 -6.89
CA ASP A 61 -4.20 11.33 -5.94
C ASP A 61 -5.54 10.65 -6.27
N SER A 62 -6.56 11.41 -6.70
CA SER A 62 -7.86 10.84 -7.10
C SER A 62 -7.75 9.89 -8.30
N GLU A 63 -6.91 10.22 -9.27
CA GLU A 63 -6.67 9.34 -10.43
C GLU A 63 -5.82 8.13 -10.03
N ARG A 64 -4.80 8.31 -9.17
CA ARG A 64 -3.97 7.22 -8.65
C ARG A 64 -4.83 6.17 -7.95
N ILE A 65 -5.67 6.57 -6.99
CA ILE A 65 -6.52 5.62 -6.25
C ILE A 65 -7.50 4.87 -7.18
N LYS A 66 -8.08 5.55 -8.18
CA LYS A 66 -8.98 4.92 -9.16
C LYS A 66 -8.27 3.87 -10.01
N ARG A 67 -7.11 4.23 -10.56
CA ARG A 67 -6.30 3.34 -11.41
C ARG A 67 -5.82 2.12 -10.64
N VAL A 68 -5.27 2.33 -9.45
CA VAL A 68 -4.73 1.25 -8.61
C VAL A 68 -5.85 0.32 -8.12
N ASN A 69 -6.96 0.87 -7.63
CA ASN A 69 -8.09 0.06 -7.16
C ASN A 69 -8.68 -0.79 -8.30
N GLY A 70 -8.92 -0.17 -9.47
CA GLY A 70 -9.43 -0.86 -10.64
C GLY A 70 -8.47 -1.95 -11.16
N PHE A 71 -7.17 -1.67 -11.19
CA PHE A 71 -6.17 -2.63 -11.64
C PHE A 71 -6.21 -3.92 -10.81
N PHE A 72 -6.07 -3.84 -9.49
CA PHE A 72 -6.03 -5.06 -8.67
C PHE A 72 -7.37 -5.78 -8.61
N ASN A 73 -8.49 -5.05 -8.59
CA ASN A 73 -9.83 -5.67 -8.64
C ASN A 73 -10.08 -6.42 -9.96
N GLN A 74 -9.37 -6.08 -11.04
CA GLN A 74 -9.46 -6.79 -12.32
C GLN A 74 -8.41 -7.89 -12.48
N GLN A 75 -7.19 -7.68 -11.95
CA GLN A 75 -6.03 -8.55 -12.22
C GLN A 75 -5.88 -9.70 -11.23
N LEU A 76 -6.54 -9.63 -10.09
CA LEU A 76 -6.49 -10.65 -9.04
C LEU A 76 -7.85 -11.35 -8.92
N GLN A 77 -7.80 -12.67 -8.82
CA GLN A 77 -8.96 -13.47 -8.42
C GLN A 77 -9.04 -13.54 -6.89
N PHE A 78 -10.22 -13.25 -6.32
CA PHE A 78 -10.44 -13.43 -4.90
C PHE A 78 -10.52 -14.92 -4.54
N ALA A 79 -9.69 -15.38 -3.60
CA ALA A 79 -9.69 -16.74 -3.08
C ALA A 79 -8.98 -16.80 -1.72
N ASP A 80 -9.45 -17.66 -0.81
CA ASP A 80 -8.89 -17.80 0.54
C ASP A 80 -7.45 -18.32 0.53
N ASP A 81 -6.64 -17.89 1.51
CA ASP A 81 -5.22 -18.25 1.60
C ASP A 81 -4.95 -19.75 1.65
N THR A 82 -5.85 -20.55 2.22
CA THR A 82 -5.68 -22.01 2.23
C THR A 82 -5.67 -22.59 0.82
N VAL A 83 -6.36 -21.94 -0.12
CA VAL A 83 -6.36 -22.30 -1.54
C VAL A 83 -5.15 -21.69 -2.25
N VAL A 84 -4.86 -20.42 -1.98
CA VAL A 84 -3.85 -19.64 -2.71
C VAL A 84 -2.41 -19.95 -2.26
N TRP A 85 -2.21 -19.99 -0.94
CA TRP A 85 -0.91 -20.07 -0.27
C TRP A 85 -0.70 -21.39 0.48
N SER A 86 -1.73 -22.22 0.61
CA SER A 86 -1.71 -23.45 1.42
C SER A 86 -1.34 -23.21 2.89
N GLN A 87 -1.58 -21.99 3.36
CA GLN A 87 -1.34 -21.53 4.72
C GLN A 87 -2.50 -20.59 5.08
N PRO A 88 -3.06 -20.65 6.29
CA PRO A 88 -4.07 -19.67 6.71
C PRO A 88 -3.42 -18.32 7.08
N ASP A 89 -4.09 -17.20 6.76
CA ASP A 89 -3.76 -15.84 7.22
C ASP A 89 -2.31 -15.46 6.82
N TYR A 90 -2.01 -15.65 5.52
CA TYR A 90 -0.75 -15.36 4.87
C TYR A 90 -0.83 -14.05 4.12
N TRP A 91 -0.15 -13.02 4.62
CA TRP A 91 -0.16 -11.72 3.96
C TRP A 91 0.84 -11.67 2.82
N ALA A 92 0.36 -11.59 1.58
CA ALA A 92 1.20 -11.61 0.40
C ALA A 92 1.81 -10.24 0.07
N THR A 93 3.05 -10.24 -0.41
CA THR A 93 3.66 -9.05 -1.04
C THR A 93 2.96 -8.72 -2.36
N PRO A 94 3.11 -7.50 -2.90
CA PRO A 94 2.59 -7.19 -4.23
C PRO A 94 3.14 -8.11 -5.33
N MET A 95 4.41 -8.53 -5.24
CA MET A 95 4.99 -9.46 -6.21
C MET A 95 4.38 -10.86 -6.07
N GLU A 96 4.09 -11.31 -4.84
CA GLU A 96 3.37 -12.55 -4.61
C GLU A 96 1.96 -12.52 -5.20
N SER A 97 1.16 -11.48 -4.90
CA SER A 97 -0.19 -11.36 -5.44
C SER A 97 -0.18 -11.27 -6.97
N ILE A 98 0.76 -10.55 -7.58
CA ILE A 98 0.92 -10.48 -9.05
C ILE A 98 1.34 -11.85 -9.62
N GLY A 99 2.33 -12.49 -9.00
CA GLY A 99 2.89 -13.76 -9.44
C GLY A 99 1.85 -14.88 -9.44
N ARG A 100 1.03 -14.92 -8.39
CA ARG A 100 -0.07 -15.87 -8.26
C ARG A 100 -1.30 -15.48 -9.06
N GLY A 101 -1.58 -14.18 -9.14
CA GLY A 101 -2.80 -13.66 -9.76
C GLY A 101 -4.07 -13.88 -8.94
N SER A 102 -3.93 -14.20 -7.67
CA SER A 102 -5.03 -14.36 -6.72
C SER A 102 -4.56 -14.01 -5.32
N GLY A 103 -5.52 -13.79 -4.43
CA GLY A 103 -5.33 -13.50 -3.01
C GLY A 103 -6.67 -13.25 -2.35
N ASP A 104 -6.68 -13.04 -1.05
CA ASP A 104 -7.89 -12.69 -0.30
C ASP A 104 -7.96 -11.17 -0.02
N CYS A 105 -8.66 -10.74 1.03
CA CYS A 105 -8.94 -9.32 1.23
C CYS A 105 -7.70 -8.49 1.60
N GLU A 106 -6.78 -9.07 2.38
CA GLU A 106 -5.55 -8.40 2.76
C GLU A 106 -4.63 -8.21 1.57
N ASP A 107 -4.48 -9.23 0.73
CA ASP A 107 -3.57 -9.25 -0.40
C ASP A 107 -3.91 -8.13 -1.38
N PHE A 108 -5.21 -7.93 -1.65
CA PHE A 108 -5.69 -6.82 -2.47
C PHE A 108 -5.38 -5.48 -1.84
N SER A 109 -5.62 -5.33 -0.54
CA SER A 109 -5.41 -4.05 0.17
C SER A 109 -3.93 -3.69 0.26
N ILE A 110 -3.07 -4.67 0.53
CA ILE A 110 -1.62 -4.53 0.60
C ILE A 110 -1.05 -4.20 -0.78
N ALA A 111 -1.45 -4.92 -1.82
CA ALA A 111 -0.98 -4.64 -3.18
C ALA A 111 -1.35 -3.22 -3.64
N LYS A 112 -2.57 -2.75 -3.30
CA LYS A 112 -2.99 -1.36 -3.54
C LYS A 112 -2.16 -0.37 -2.73
N TYR A 113 -1.88 -0.65 -1.45
CA TYR A 113 -1.10 0.21 -0.56
C TYR A 113 0.30 0.47 -1.13
N PHE A 114 1.07 -0.60 -1.39
CA PHE A 114 2.42 -0.48 -1.94
C PHE A 114 2.43 0.21 -3.30
N THR A 115 1.46 -0.10 -4.17
CA THR A 115 1.40 0.52 -5.49
C THR A 115 1.12 2.02 -5.39
N LEU A 116 0.26 2.47 -4.48
CA LEU A 116 0.01 3.90 -4.28
C LEU A 116 1.24 4.64 -3.74
N LEU A 117 2.02 4.03 -2.84
CA LEU A 117 3.31 4.57 -2.42
C LEU A 117 4.24 4.77 -3.63
N GLN A 118 4.36 3.76 -4.49
CA GLN A 118 5.18 3.81 -5.71
C GLN A 118 4.69 4.84 -6.73
N THR A 119 3.41 5.20 -6.71
CA THR A 119 2.87 6.29 -7.54
C THR A 119 3.13 7.68 -6.94
N GLY A 120 3.66 7.76 -5.72
CA GLY A 120 3.97 9.00 -5.01
C GLY A 120 2.87 9.51 -4.09
N VAL A 121 1.93 8.67 -3.65
CA VAL A 121 0.99 9.03 -2.58
C VAL A 121 1.73 8.97 -1.25
N ALA A 122 1.60 10.02 -0.44
CA ALA A 122 2.27 10.09 0.85
C ALA A 122 1.75 8.99 1.82
N PRO A 123 2.63 8.26 2.54
CA PRO A 123 2.22 7.15 3.41
C PRO A 123 1.19 7.53 4.47
N GLU A 124 1.26 8.76 5.00
CA GLU A 124 0.33 9.28 6.01
C GLU A 124 -1.11 9.42 5.50
N LYS A 125 -1.30 9.48 4.18
CA LYS A 125 -2.63 9.48 3.55
C LYS A 125 -3.23 8.09 3.39
N LEU A 126 -2.47 7.03 3.68
CA LEU A 126 -2.90 5.65 3.43
C LEU A 126 -2.94 4.88 4.74
N ARG A 127 -4.05 4.18 4.97
CA ARG A 127 -4.18 3.24 6.09
C ARG A 127 -4.86 1.96 5.65
N LEU A 128 -4.22 0.83 5.93
CA LEU A 128 -4.87 -0.47 5.90
C LEU A 128 -5.82 -0.54 7.09
N ILE A 129 -7.08 -0.92 6.87
CA ILE A 129 -8.10 -0.97 7.91
C ILE A 129 -8.66 -2.38 8.00
N TYR A 130 -8.48 -2.99 9.17
CA TYR A 130 -9.16 -4.22 9.50
C TYR A 130 -10.57 -3.90 10.01
N VAL A 131 -11.56 -4.53 9.40
CA VAL A 131 -12.97 -4.27 9.64
C VAL A 131 -13.73 -5.58 9.86
N ARG A 132 -14.91 -5.46 10.45
CA ARG A 132 -15.96 -6.48 10.41
C ARG A 132 -16.95 -6.07 9.33
N ALA A 133 -16.96 -6.78 8.21
CA ALA A 133 -17.86 -6.55 7.10
C ALA A 133 -19.17 -7.30 7.31
N LYS A 134 -20.31 -6.61 7.24
CA LYS A 134 -21.65 -7.22 7.29
C LYS A 134 -21.93 -7.93 5.97
N THR A 135 -22.35 -9.19 6.02
CA THR A 135 -22.67 -9.99 4.82
C THR A 135 -24.15 -9.94 4.43
N GLY A 136 -24.93 -9.08 5.08
CA GLY A 136 -26.34 -8.85 4.80
C GLY A 136 -26.81 -7.46 5.24
N SER A 137 -28.01 -7.05 4.79
CA SER A 137 -28.59 -5.72 5.04
C SER A 137 -29.50 -5.65 6.27
N ALA A 138 -29.87 -6.78 6.85
CA ALA A 138 -30.74 -6.84 8.03
C ALA A 138 -30.00 -6.46 9.32
N GLU A 139 -30.73 -5.95 10.29
CA GLU A 139 -30.23 -5.76 11.65
C GLU A 139 -29.81 -7.11 12.24
N GLY A 140 -28.60 -7.19 12.80
CA GLY A 140 -28.02 -8.44 13.28
C GLY A 140 -27.38 -9.34 12.20
N ALA A 141 -27.20 -8.84 10.97
CA ALA A 141 -26.50 -9.58 9.92
C ALA A 141 -25.12 -10.07 10.41
N PRO A 142 -24.71 -11.31 10.07
CA PRO A 142 -23.41 -11.83 10.45
C PRO A 142 -22.30 -10.96 9.88
N THR A 143 -21.18 -10.92 10.59
CA THR A 143 -20.00 -10.18 10.17
C THR A 143 -18.83 -11.11 9.90
N GLN A 144 -18.09 -10.85 8.83
CA GLN A 144 -16.84 -11.52 8.51
C GLN A 144 -15.67 -10.56 8.74
N ALA A 145 -14.52 -11.11 9.12
CA ALA A 145 -13.26 -10.38 9.08
C ALA A 145 -12.95 -9.94 7.64
N HIS A 146 -12.53 -8.69 7.47
CA HIS A 146 -12.18 -8.14 6.17
C HIS A 146 -11.10 -7.09 6.30
N MET A 147 -10.38 -6.79 5.22
CA MET A 147 -9.45 -5.67 5.16
C MET A 147 -9.72 -4.80 3.92
N VAL A 148 -9.66 -3.49 4.12
CA VAL A 148 -9.77 -2.47 3.07
C VAL A 148 -8.62 -1.48 3.17
N LEU A 149 -8.39 -0.73 2.09
CA LEU A 149 -7.45 0.40 2.08
C LEU A 149 -8.21 1.73 2.13
N ALA A 150 -7.86 2.60 3.06
CA ALA A 150 -8.41 3.94 3.16
C ALA A 150 -7.40 4.98 2.67
N TYR A 151 -7.90 5.95 1.90
CA TYR A 151 -7.19 7.15 1.49
C TYR A 151 -7.77 8.39 2.18
N TYR A 152 -6.92 9.19 2.82
CA TYR A 152 -7.25 10.43 3.49
C TYR A 152 -6.69 11.60 2.67
N ALA A 153 -7.56 12.45 2.13
CA ALA A 153 -7.12 13.64 1.41
C ALA A 153 -6.37 14.63 2.33
N GLN A 154 -6.82 14.70 3.59
CA GLN A 154 -6.22 15.41 4.72
C GLN A 154 -6.33 14.55 5.99
N PRO A 155 -5.50 14.75 7.03
CA PRO A 155 -5.46 13.90 8.22
C PRO A 155 -6.80 13.71 8.96
N ASP A 156 -7.67 14.72 8.93
CA ASP A 156 -8.98 14.78 9.57
C ASP A 156 -10.15 14.60 8.58
N ALA A 157 -9.85 14.44 7.28
CA ALA A 157 -10.88 14.24 6.27
C ALA A 157 -11.54 12.86 6.41
N GLU A 158 -12.80 12.79 6.00
CA GLU A 158 -13.45 11.50 5.79
C GLU A 158 -12.69 10.72 4.70
N PRO A 159 -12.29 9.46 4.95
CA PRO A 159 -11.52 8.72 3.98
C PRO A 159 -12.39 8.12 2.88
N LEU A 160 -11.75 7.95 1.73
CA LEU A 160 -12.24 7.13 0.63
C LEU A 160 -11.77 5.68 0.81
N ILE A 161 -12.70 4.74 0.69
CA ILE A 161 -12.46 3.31 0.89
C ILE A 161 -12.28 2.61 -0.45
N MET A 162 -11.16 1.91 -0.59
CA MET A 162 -10.84 1.00 -1.68
C MET A 162 -10.99 -0.44 -1.18
N ASP A 163 -11.85 -1.20 -1.84
CA ASP A 163 -12.27 -2.54 -1.43
C ASP A 163 -12.27 -3.47 -2.66
N ASN A 164 -12.07 -4.76 -2.44
CA ASN A 164 -12.17 -5.79 -3.48
C ASN A 164 -13.60 -6.35 -3.62
N LEU A 165 -14.43 -6.31 -2.56
CA LEU A 165 -15.81 -6.79 -2.61
C LEU A 165 -16.76 -5.80 -3.30
N ILE A 166 -16.58 -4.51 -3.02
CA ILE A 166 -17.30 -3.43 -3.69
C ILE A 166 -16.26 -2.54 -4.39
N PRO A 167 -16.14 -2.60 -5.73
CA PRO A 167 -15.07 -1.91 -6.44
C PRO A 167 -15.25 -0.40 -6.51
N ASP A 168 -16.45 0.11 -6.27
CA ASP A 168 -16.69 1.56 -6.18
C ASP A 168 -15.95 2.16 -4.99
N ILE A 169 -15.11 3.16 -5.26
CA ILE A 169 -14.48 3.95 -4.21
C ILE A 169 -15.53 4.86 -3.60
N ARG A 170 -15.80 4.66 -2.30
CA ARG A 170 -16.86 5.38 -1.58
C ARG A 170 -16.30 6.01 -0.30
N PRO A 171 -16.84 7.16 0.14
CA PRO A 171 -16.57 7.67 1.49
C PRO A 171 -16.98 6.66 2.57
N ALA A 172 -16.29 6.68 3.71
CA ALA A 172 -16.56 5.75 4.82
C ALA A 172 -18.03 5.76 5.30
N SER A 173 -18.67 6.93 5.37
CA SER A 173 -20.10 7.08 5.71
C SER A 173 -21.04 6.38 4.73
N ARG A 174 -20.58 6.11 3.51
CA ARG A 174 -21.31 5.38 2.46
C ARG A 174 -20.98 3.88 2.45
N ARG A 175 -20.28 3.39 3.50
CA ARG A 175 -19.96 1.98 3.76
C ARG A 175 -20.40 1.54 5.16
N PRO A 176 -21.70 1.65 5.51
CA PRO A 176 -22.23 1.24 6.82
C PRO A 176 -22.17 -0.29 7.07
N ASP A 177 -21.81 -1.04 6.03
CA ASP A 177 -21.49 -2.45 6.07
C ASP A 177 -20.13 -2.74 6.72
N LEU A 178 -19.22 -1.77 6.79
CA LEU A 178 -17.88 -1.94 7.37
C LEU A 178 -17.82 -1.34 8.77
N VAL A 179 -17.57 -2.20 9.78
CA VAL A 179 -17.35 -1.77 11.16
C VAL A 179 -15.86 -1.84 11.47
N PRO A 180 -15.15 -0.71 11.64
CA PRO A 180 -13.71 -0.72 11.85
C PRO A 180 -13.32 -1.31 13.20
N VAL A 181 -12.17 -1.96 13.23
CA VAL A 181 -11.55 -2.47 14.47
C VAL A 181 -10.26 -1.71 14.75
N PHE A 182 -9.33 -1.70 13.80
CA PHE A 182 -8.07 -0.94 13.87
C PHE A 182 -7.56 -0.63 12.47
N SER A 183 -6.63 0.30 12.36
CA SER A 183 -5.93 0.63 11.13
C SER A 183 -4.42 0.73 11.35
N PHE A 184 -3.63 0.62 10.28
CA PHE A 184 -2.17 0.66 10.35
C PHE A 184 -1.56 1.04 9.00
N ASN A 185 -0.30 1.43 9.01
CA ASN A 185 0.54 1.61 7.82
C ASN A 185 2.01 1.35 8.19
N SER A 186 2.96 1.72 7.33
CA SER A 186 4.39 1.56 7.61
C SER A 186 4.90 2.45 8.76
N ALA A 187 4.15 3.48 9.16
CA ALA A 187 4.53 4.40 10.24
C ALA A 187 3.97 4.01 11.62
N GLY A 188 2.96 3.15 11.70
CA GLY A 188 2.41 2.69 12.99
C GLY A 188 1.01 2.10 12.93
N VAL A 189 0.44 1.81 14.10
CA VAL A 189 -0.91 1.25 14.30
C VAL A 189 -1.81 2.26 15.01
N PHE A 190 -3.06 2.40 14.56
CA PHE A 190 -4.06 3.37 14.98
C PHE A 190 -5.41 2.69 15.28
N ALA A 191 -6.18 3.19 16.24
CA ALA A 191 -7.53 2.69 16.53
C ALA A 191 -8.52 3.25 15.51
N GLY A 192 -9.42 2.39 14.98
CA GLY A 192 -10.51 2.83 14.10
C GLY A 192 -10.09 3.49 12.78
N ILE A 193 -11.00 4.30 12.22
CA ILE A 193 -10.87 5.04 10.94
C ILE A 193 -10.49 6.51 11.21
N ALA A 194 -11.07 7.14 12.24
CA ALA A 194 -10.72 8.49 12.66
C ALA A 194 -9.38 8.45 13.41
N GLY A 195 -8.36 9.15 12.89
CA GLY A 195 -6.97 9.07 13.35
C GLY A 195 -6.65 9.70 14.72
N GLY A 196 -7.48 9.48 15.74
CA GLY A 196 -7.36 10.14 17.04
C GLY A 196 -6.75 9.33 18.17
N GLU A 197 -6.71 8.00 18.10
CA GLU A 197 -6.30 7.17 19.24
C GLU A 197 -5.35 6.06 18.82
N SER A 198 -4.26 5.85 19.59
CA SER A 198 -3.40 4.68 19.43
C SER A 198 -4.23 3.42 19.70
N ALA A 199 -4.25 2.47 18.78
CA ALA A 199 -4.89 1.19 19.05
C ALA A 199 -4.20 0.52 20.25
N ALA A 200 -5.01 -0.05 21.14
CA ALA A 200 -4.52 -1.15 21.97
C ALA A 200 -3.87 -2.16 21.02
N ALA A 201 -2.57 -2.40 21.20
CA ALA A 201 -1.71 -3.14 20.30
C ALA A 201 -2.47 -4.29 19.63
N GLY A 202 -2.82 -4.10 18.35
CA GLY A 202 -3.41 -5.15 17.54
C GLY A 202 -2.54 -6.39 17.71
N GLY A 203 -3.14 -7.51 18.11
CA GLY A 203 -2.44 -8.65 18.71
C GLY A 203 -1.10 -8.96 18.04
N THR A 204 -0.08 -9.24 18.85
CA THR A 204 1.33 -9.44 18.48
C THR A 204 1.54 -10.20 17.16
N GLY A 205 0.68 -11.19 16.85
CA GLY A 205 0.68 -11.92 15.59
C GLY A 205 0.51 -11.06 14.32
N ARG A 206 -0.37 -10.05 14.31
CA ARG A 206 -0.62 -9.22 13.11
C ARG A 206 0.52 -8.24 12.84
N LEU A 207 1.04 -7.62 13.91
CA LEU A 207 2.28 -6.85 13.85
C LEU A 207 3.42 -7.71 13.29
N SER A 208 3.54 -8.96 13.76
CA SER A 208 4.58 -9.88 13.26
C SER A 208 4.43 -10.25 11.78
N ARG A 209 3.19 -10.38 11.28
CA ARG A 209 2.94 -10.65 9.84
C ARG A 209 3.26 -9.45 8.98
N TRP A 210 2.88 -8.26 9.44
CA TRP A 210 3.22 -7.02 8.75
C TRP A 210 4.74 -6.82 8.69
N GLU A 211 5.45 -7.07 9.78
CA GLU A 211 6.92 -7.03 9.83
C GLU A 211 7.58 -8.06 8.89
N ASP A 212 7.07 -9.30 8.87
CA ASP A 212 7.52 -10.33 7.93
C ASP A 212 7.30 -9.90 6.47
N LEU A 213 6.13 -9.36 6.16
CA LEU A 213 5.80 -8.86 4.83
C LEU A 213 6.73 -7.72 4.42
N LEU A 214 6.93 -6.73 5.28
CA LEU A 214 7.83 -5.60 5.00
C LEU A 214 9.24 -6.10 4.71
N ARG A 215 9.72 -7.09 5.47
CA ARG A 215 11.03 -7.72 5.21
C ARG A 215 11.07 -8.42 3.86
N ARG A 216 10.02 -9.18 3.48
CA ARG A 216 9.95 -9.86 2.17
C ARG A 216 9.86 -8.86 1.01
N ALA A 217 8.98 -7.86 1.11
CA ALA A 217 8.84 -6.80 0.12
C ALA A 217 10.18 -6.04 -0.09
N LYS A 218 10.90 -5.74 0.99
CA LYS A 218 12.23 -5.13 0.90
C LYS A 218 13.25 -6.02 0.21
N ALA A 219 13.20 -7.33 0.46
CA ALA A 219 14.08 -8.29 -0.22
C ALA A 219 13.78 -8.34 -1.74
N GLU A 220 12.51 -8.22 -2.13
CA GLU A 220 12.05 -8.19 -3.53
C GLU A 220 12.43 -6.90 -4.27
N GLY A 221 12.62 -5.79 -3.55
CA GLY A 221 13.06 -4.51 -4.13
C GLY A 221 12.15 -3.31 -3.85
N PHE A 222 11.18 -3.43 -2.94
CA PHE A 222 10.46 -2.26 -2.42
C PHE A 222 11.32 -1.49 -1.41
N GLU A 223 11.16 -0.16 -1.37
CA GLU A 223 11.78 0.73 -0.37
C GLU A 223 10.90 0.93 0.86
#